data_AF-K8X949-F1
#
_entry.id   AF-K8X949-F1
#
_cell.length_a   1.000
_cell.length_b   1.000
_cell.length_c   1.000
_cell.angle_alpha   90.00
_cell.angle_beta   90.00
_cell.angle_gamma   90.00
#
_symmetry.space_group_name_H-M   'P 1'
#
loop_
_entity.id
_entity.type
_entity.pdbx_description
1 polymer ?
#
loop_
_entity_poly.entity_id
_entity_poly.type
_entity_poly.pdbx_seq_one_letter_code
_entity_poly.pdbx_strand_id
1 'polypeptide(L)'
;EDLKMEGITWVTGQRKSMKPKLLAAWDRAMLAKRFIIETINDQLKNITQIEHSRHRSLHEFMLNLLGGLIGYCLKPKRPSLNISNTEKTGLQVMA
;
A
#
# COMPACT_ATOMS: atom_id res chain seq x y z
N GLU A 1 -26.05 -1.15 4.13
CA GLU A 1 -26.25 -0.01 5.04
C GLU A 1 -25.86 -0.35 6.48
N ASP A 2 -25.81 -1.63 6.83
CA ASP A 2 -25.23 -2.19 8.07
C ASP A 2 -23.90 -1.60 8.54
N LEU A 3 -22.88 -1.52 7.68
CA LEU A 3 -21.56 -1.00 8.11
C LEU A 3 -21.63 0.45 8.61
N LYS A 4 -22.55 1.25 8.06
CA LYS A 4 -22.77 2.63 8.53
C LYS A 4 -23.50 2.67 9.86
N MET A 5 -24.42 1.72 10.10
CA MET A 5 -25.08 1.56 11.41
C MET A 5 -24.08 1.11 12.48
N GLU A 6 -23.05 0.35 12.09
CA GLU A 6 -21.95 -0.09 12.96
C GLU A 6 -20.86 1.00 13.16
N GLY A 7 -21.05 2.20 12.60
CA GLY A 7 -20.12 3.32 12.75
C GLY A 7 -18.86 3.23 11.87
N ILE A 8 -18.78 2.26 10.97
CA ILE A 8 -17.62 2.03 10.11
C ILE A 8 -17.75 2.89 8.84
N THR A 9 -16.83 3.84 8.69
CA THR A 9 -16.77 4.72 7.52
C THR A 9 -15.82 4.15 6.46
N TRP A 10 -16.33 4.01 5.23
CA TRP A 10 -15.56 3.50 4.10
C TRP A 10 -14.69 4.59 3.47
N VAL A 11 -13.38 4.34 3.45
CA VAL A 11 -12.37 5.19 2.83
C VAL A 11 -11.92 4.53 1.52
N THR A 12 -12.37 5.07 0.39
CA THR A 12 -12.11 4.49 -0.95
C THR A 12 -11.68 5.54 -1.96
N GLY A 13 -10.71 5.22 -2.81
CA GLY A 13 -10.29 6.08 -3.91
C GLY A 13 -11.36 6.24 -4.99
N GLN A 14 -11.27 7.34 -5.74
CA GLN A 14 -12.18 7.63 -6.84
C GLN A 14 -11.96 6.65 -8.01
N ARG A 15 -13.03 5.95 -8.43
CA ARG A 15 -13.00 5.10 -9.63
C ARG A 15 -13.39 5.88 -10.87
N LYS A 16 -12.94 5.42 -12.05
CA LYS A 16 -13.14 6.09 -13.35
C LYS A 16 -14.60 6.36 -13.74
N SER A 17 -15.56 5.64 -13.15
CA SER A 17 -17.00 5.81 -13.38
C SER A 17 -17.74 6.54 -12.24
N MET A 18 -17.04 7.00 -11.20
CA MET A 18 -17.65 7.70 -10.06
C MET A 18 -17.63 9.22 -10.26
N LYS A 19 -18.70 9.87 -9.82
CA LYS A 19 -18.77 11.34 -9.76
C LYS A 19 -17.62 11.89 -8.90
N PRO A 20 -16.98 12.99 -9.30
CA PRO A 20 -15.91 13.61 -8.52
C PRO A 20 -16.45 14.06 -7.16
N LYS A 21 -15.86 13.50 -6.11
CA LYS A 21 -16.16 13.83 -4.72
C LYS A 21 -14.89 14.40 -4.10
N LEU A 22 -15.01 15.52 -3.40
CA LEU A 22 -13.91 16.09 -2.63
C LEU A 22 -13.59 15.10 -1.49
N LEU A 23 -12.43 14.48 -1.56
CA LEU A 23 -11.93 13.61 -0.48
C LEU A 23 -11.36 14.51 0.63
N ALA A 24 -11.67 14.17 1.88
CA ALA A 24 -11.02 14.80 3.02
C ALA A 24 -9.50 14.56 2.94
N ALA A 25 -8.69 15.53 3.35
CA ALA A 25 -7.24 15.41 3.30
C ALA A 25 -6.72 14.16 4.06
N TRP A 26 -7.37 13.81 5.18
CA TRP A 26 -7.09 12.60 5.95
C TRP A 26 -7.39 11.30 5.17
N ASP A 27 -8.50 11.26 4.45
CA ASP A 27 -8.89 10.12 3.62
C ASP A 27 -7.88 9.93 2.46
N ARG A 28 -7.49 11.03 1.80
CA ARG A 28 -6.43 11.04 0.79
C ARG A 28 -5.10 10.55 1.35
N ALA A 29 -4.71 10.97 2.56
CA ALA A 29 -3.51 10.52 3.22
C ALA A 29 -3.53 9.01 3.51
N MET A 30 -4.67 8.50 3.99
CA MET A 30 -4.88 7.08 4.27
C MET A 30 -4.79 6.22 3.01
N LEU A 31 -5.41 6.67 1.91
CA LEU A 31 -5.34 6.02 0.60
C LEU A 31 -3.91 6.01 0.03
N ALA A 32 -3.15 7.08 0.20
CA ALA A 32 -1.75 7.15 -0.22
C ALA A 32 -0.87 6.15 0.54
N LYS A 33 -1.03 6.06 1.88
CA LYS A 33 -0.33 5.05 2.70
C LYS A 33 -0.70 3.64 2.27
N ARG A 34 -1.99 3.37 2.01
CA ARG A 34 -2.46 2.08 1.50
C ARG A 34 -1.83 1.73 0.15
N PHE A 35 -1.75 2.69 -0.77
CA PHE A 35 -1.13 2.47 -2.09
C PHE A 35 0.35 2.05 -1.98
N ILE A 36 1.12 2.66 -1.07
CA ILE A 36 2.51 2.24 -0.82
C ILE A 36 2.56 0.78 -0.35
N ILE A 37 1.73 0.42 0.63
CA ILE A 37 1.70 -0.94 1.19
C ILE A 37 1.31 -1.96 0.11
N GLU A 38 0.28 -1.67 -0.69
CA GLU A 38 -0.15 -2.52 -1.81
C GLU A 38 0.96 -2.69 -2.85
N THR A 39 1.66 -1.61 -3.19
CA THR A 39 2.78 -1.64 -4.15
C THR A 39 3.95 -2.46 -3.63
N ILE A 40 4.29 -2.34 -2.34
CA ILE A 40 5.35 -3.15 -1.72
C ILE A 40 4.94 -4.63 -1.71
N ASN A 41 3.69 -4.93 -1.37
CA ASN A 41 3.18 -6.30 -1.35
C ASN A 41 3.18 -6.93 -2.75
N ASP A 42 2.77 -6.18 -3.77
CA ASP A 42 2.84 -6.62 -5.17
C ASP A 42 4.28 -6.90 -5.62
N GLN A 43 5.22 -6.01 -5.25
CA GLN A 43 6.64 -6.21 -5.55
C GLN A 43 7.21 -7.43 -4.84
N LEU A 44 6.85 -7.66 -3.57
CA LEU A 44 7.25 -8.86 -2.85
C LEU A 44 6.69 -10.08 -3.58
N LYS A 45 5.39 -10.15 -3.87
CA LYS A 45 4.79 -11.28 -4.60
C LYS A 45 5.50 -11.57 -5.93
N ASN A 46 5.76 -10.55 -6.74
CA ASN A 46 6.37 -10.70 -8.07
C ASN A 46 7.87 -11.02 -8.01
N ILE A 47 8.63 -10.41 -7.10
CA ILE A 47 10.09 -10.57 -7.03
C ILE A 47 10.48 -11.83 -6.27
N THR A 48 9.81 -12.13 -5.16
CA THR A 48 10.12 -13.33 -4.36
C THR A 48 9.27 -14.53 -4.68
N GLN A 49 8.32 -14.41 -5.61
CA GLN A 49 7.43 -15.50 -6.02
C GLN A 49 6.84 -16.26 -4.81
N ILE A 50 6.60 -15.56 -3.69
CA ILE A 50 6.12 -16.18 -2.44
C ILE A 50 4.80 -16.90 -2.65
N GLU A 51 3.94 -16.36 -3.53
CA GLU A 51 2.65 -16.97 -3.87
C GLU A 51 2.80 -18.20 -4.79
N HIS A 52 3.91 -18.32 -5.52
CA HIS A 52 4.17 -19.43 -6.46
C HIS A 52 5.15 -20.48 -5.93
N SER A 53 5.91 -20.18 -4.87
CA SER A 53 6.74 -21.16 -4.20
C SER A 53 5.90 -22.03 -3.28
N ARG A 54 5.72 -23.29 -3.66
CA ARG A 54 5.25 -24.33 -2.74
C ARG A 54 6.34 -24.58 -1.70
N HIS A 55 6.30 -23.81 -0.61
CA HIS A 55 7.23 -23.96 0.50
C HIS A 55 6.97 -25.30 1.20
N ARG A 56 8.00 -26.15 1.27
CA ARG A 56 7.92 -27.47 1.90
C ARG A 56 7.96 -27.36 3.43
N SER A 57 8.43 -26.22 3.96
CA SER A 57 8.50 -25.91 5.38
C SER A 57 8.33 -24.40 5.66
N LEU A 58 7.93 -24.06 6.89
CA LEU A 58 7.75 -22.67 7.34
C LEU A 58 9.08 -21.89 7.39
N HIS A 59 10.19 -22.60 7.63
CA HIS A 59 11.52 -22.00 7.70
C HIS A 59 11.99 -21.50 6.32
N GLU A 60 11.76 -22.28 5.27
CA GLU A 60 12.05 -21.87 3.89
C GLU A 60 11.22 -20.66 3.45
N PHE A 61 9.98 -20.56 3.93
CA PHE A 61 9.15 -19.36 3.71
C PHE A 61 9.75 -18.13 4.40
N MET A 62 10.19 -18.23 5.66
CA MET A 62 10.81 -17.11 6.38
C MET A 62 12.11 -16.64 5.71
N LEU A 63 12.94 -17.57 5.25
CA LEU A 63 14.18 -17.24 4.51
C LEU A 63 13.88 -16.55 3.18
N ASN A 64 12.87 -17.01 2.44
CA ASN A 64 12.45 -16.37 1.19
C ASN A 64 11.87 -14.96 1.42
N LEU A 65 11.10 -14.78 2.51
CA LEU A 65 10.56 -13.47 2.91
C LEU A 65 11.68 -12.48 3.26
N LEU A 66 12.65 -12.91 4.09
CA LEU A 66 13.80 -12.08 4.47
C LEU A 66 14.68 -11.76 3.26
N GLY A 67 14.94 -12.73 2.39
CA GLY A 67 15.67 -12.52 1.13
C GLY A 67 14.99 -11.49 0.22
N GLY A 68 13.66 -11.53 0.14
CA GLY A 68 12.86 -10.52 -0.54
C GLY A 68 12.98 -9.13 0.02
N LEU A 69 12.94 -9.02 1.35
CA LEU A 69 13.04 -7.74 2.03
C LEU A 69 14.42 -7.12 1.85
N ILE A 70 15.48 -7.94 1.92
CA ILE A 70 16.86 -7.52 1.68
C ILE A 70 17.04 -7.11 0.21
N GLY A 71 16.53 -7.91 -0.74
CA GLY A 71 16.56 -7.60 -2.16
C GLY A 71 15.79 -6.33 -2.52
N TYR A 72 14.68 -6.07 -1.83
CA TYR A 72 13.93 -4.81 -1.92
C TYR A 72 14.74 -3.63 -1.38
N CYS A 73 15.43 -3.79 -0.25
CA CYS A 73 16.26 -2.74 0.33
C CYS A 73 17.44 -2.35 -0.59
N LEU A 74 17.95 -3.31 -1.37
CA LEU A 74 19.04 -3.13 -2.33
C LEU A 74 18.58 -2.59 -3.69
N LYS A 75 17.26 -2.55 -3.97
CA LYS A 75 16.74 -2.03 -5.23
C LYS A 75 16.95 -0.51 -5.31
N PRO A 76 17.50 0.02 -6.42
CA PRO A 76 17.75 1.45 -6.57
C PRO A 76 16.47 2.27 -6.71
N LYS A 77 15.37 1.64 -7.13
CA LYS A 77 14.08 2.29 -7.39
C LYS A 77 13.05 1.87 -6.35
N ARG A 78 12.93 2.67 -5.29
CA ARG A 78 11.86 2.50 -4.32
C ARG A 78 10.55 3.03 -4.94
N PRO A 79 9.40 2.37 -4.70
CA PRO A 79 8.11 2.93 -5.07
C PRO A 79 7.91 4.23 -4.30
N SER A 80 8.11 5.35 -5.00
CA SER A 80 7.80 6.68 -4.50
C SER A 80 6.39 7.03 -4.96
N LEU A 81 5.59 7.54 -4.04
CA LEU A 81 4.39 8.26 -4.43
C LEU A 81 4.83 9.50 -5.20
N ASN A 82 4.35 9.64 -6.44
CA ASN A 82 4.50 10.87 -7.21
C ASN A 82 3.52 11.91 -6.64
N ILE A 83 3.86 12.39 -5.44
CA ILE A 83 3.10 13.37 -4.67
C ILE A 83 3.75 14.73 -4.91
N SER A 84 2.94 15.70 -5.34
CA SER A 84 3.40 17.08 -5.48
C SER A 84 3.84 17.60 -4.10
N ASN A 85 4.88 18.44 -4.04
CA ASN A 85 5.44 18.93 -2.76
C ASN A 85 4.37 19.53 -1.83
N THR A 86 3.32 20.12 -2.39
CA THR A 86 2.16 20.66 -1.66
C THR A 86 1.35 19.59 -0.91
N GLU A 87 1.17 18.40 -1.49
CA GLU A 87 0.46 17.28 -0.85
C GLU A 87 1.34 16.59 0.19
N LYS A 88 2.67 16.58 -0.01
CA LYS A 88 3.65 16.05 0.95
C LYS A 88 3.68 16.86 2.24
N THR A 89 3.66 18.20 2.12
CA THR A 89 3.57 19.12 3.25
C THR A 89 2.22 18.99 3.97
N GLY A 90 1.11 18.87 3.23
CA GLY A 90 -0.22 18.64 3.82
C GLY A 90 -0.31 17.34 4.63
N LEU A 91 0.33 16.26 4.16
CA LEU A 91 0.42 14.98 4.87
C LEU A 91 1.34 15.03 6.11
N GLN A 92 2.43 15.82 6.08
CA GLN A 92 3.34 15.99 7.22
C GLN A 92 2.80 16.92 8.31
N VAL A 93 2.04 17.95 7.94
CA VAL A 93 1.42 18.89 8.89
C VAL A 93 0.22 18.27 9.64
N MET A 94 -0.34 17.17 9.12
CA MET A 94 -1.44 16.41 9.73
C MET A 94 -0.99 15.18 10.56
N ALA A 95 0.32 14.91 10.66
CA ALA A 95 0.89 13.86 11.50
C ALA A 95 1.35 14.43 12.84
#